data_AF-A0A7Y8KBY4-F1
#
_entry.id   AF-A0A7Y8KBY4-F1
#
_cell.length_a   1.000
_cell.length_b   1.000
_cell.length_c   1.000
_cell.angle_alpha   90.00
_cell.angle_beta   90.00
_cell.angle_gamma   90.00
#
_symmetry.space_group_name_H-M   'P 1'
#
loop_
_entity.id
_entity.type
_entity.pdbx_description
1 polymer ?
#
loop_
_entity_poly.entity_id
_entity_poly.type
_entity_poly.pdbx_seq_one_letter_code
_entity_poly.pdbx_strand_id
1 'polypeptide(L)'
;MNKYLACGVCLLALHNNAQALTLPASPVTAPAVDDERVDLNTPTTAGSRLNLTALQTPGSVESQTGEKIRERGDASVQDAISRATGIS
;
A
#
# COMPACT_ATOMS: atom_id res chain seq x y z
N MET A 1 20.71 1.47 -58.42
CA MET A 1 20.78 0.95 -57.04
C MET A 1 20.09 1.95 -56.11
N ASN A 2 19.41 1.50 -55.04
CA ASN A 2 18.83 2.30 -53.94
C ASN A 2 17.30 2.53 -53.91
N LYS A 3 16.50 1.57 -54.38
CA LYS A 3 15.03 1.58 -54.15
C LYS A 3 14.60 0.97 -52.80
N TYR A 4 15.55 0.44 -52.02
CA TYR A 4 15.29 -0.21 -50.72
C TYR A 4 15.47 0.72 -49.52
N LEU A 5 16.07 1.90 -49.71
CA LEU A 5 16.37 2.84 -48.63
C LEU A 5 15.13 3.60 -48.12
N ALA A 6 14.13 3.81 -48.99
CA ALA A 6 12.90 4.51 -48.63
C ALA A 6 11.95 3.67 -47.74
N CYS A 7 12.03 2.34 -47.79
CA CYS A 7 11.14 1.45 -47.01
C CYS A 7 11.60 1.31 -45.55
N GLY A 8 12.92 1.38 -45.30
CA GLY A 8 13.47 1.28 -43.94
C GLY A 8 13.15 2.50 -43.05
N VAL A 9 12.99 3.67 -43.65
CA VAL A 9 12.69 4.92 -42.92
C VAL A 9 11.25 4.93 -42.37
N CYS A 10 10.28 4.34 -43.07
CA CYS A 10 8.90 4.27 -42.57
C CYS A 10 8.75 3.37 -41.34
N LEU A 11 9.56 2.31 -41.21
CA LEU A 11 9.53 1.43 -40.04
C LEU A 11 10.10 2.10 -38.77
N LEU A 12 10.99 3.09 -38.92
CA LEU A 12 11.48 3.87 -37.77
C LEU A 12 10.45 4.89 -37.25
N ALA A 13 9.47 5.30 -38.07
CA ALA A 13 8.50 6.33 -37.70
C ALA A 13 7.35 5.82 -36.81
N LEU A 14 7.16 4.51 -36.69
CA LEU A 14 6.15 3.88 -35.80
C LEU A 14 6.71 3.50 -34.43
N HIS A 15 7.85 4.06 -34.01
CA HIS A 15 8.29 3.94 -32.61
C HIS A 15 7.23 4.58 -31.71
N ASN A 16 6.43 3.71 -31.11
CA ASN A 16 5.43 4.00 -30.09
C ASN A 16 6.12 4.80 -28.97
N ASN A 17 5.96 6.13 -29.00
CA ASN A 17 6.36 7.00 -27.91
C ASN A 17 5.37 6.74 -26.77
N ALA A 18 5.59 5.66 -26.02
CA ALA A 18 4.99 5.49 -24.72
C ALA A 18 5.59 6.56 -23.79
N GLN A 19 5.12 7.80 -23.92
CA GLN A 19 5.43 8.84 -22.96
C GLN A 19 4.86 8.38 -21.62
N ALA A 20 5.75 7.97 -20.72
CA ALA A 20 5.38 7.69 -19.34
C ALA A 20 4.73 8.97 -18.78
N LEU A 21 3.43 8.88 -18.50
CA LEU A 21 2.69 9.96 -17.88
C LEU A 21 3.29 10.16 -16.49
N THR A 22 4.12 11.20 -16.34
CA THR A 22 4.69 11.56 -15.04
C THR A 22 3.56 12.16 -14.21
N LEU A 23 2.99 11.32 -13.34
CA LEU A 23 2.05 11.80 -12.34
C LEU A 23 2.83 12.57 -11.28
N PRO A 24 2.30 13.71 -10.80
CA PRO A 24 2.87 14.36 -9.63
C PRO A 24 2.84 13.36 -8.46
N ALA A 25 3.99 13.16 -7.80
CA ALA A 25 4.05 12.37 -6.60
C ALA A 25 3.13 13.01 -5.56
N SER A 26 2.11 12.27 -5.12
CA SER A 26 1.24 12.70 -4.02
C SER A 26 1.81 12.11 -2.72
N PRO A 27 2.46 12.91 -1.87
CA PRO A 27 2.97 12.41 -0.61
C PRO A 27 1.79 12.03 0.30
N VAL A 28 1.73 10.75 0.69
CA VAL A 28 0.78 10.31 1.72
C VAL A 28 1.33 10.79 3.06
N THR A 29 0.78 11.89 3.56
CA THR A 29 1.13 12.42 4.89
C THR A 29 0.04 12.00 5.87
N ALA A 30 0.42 11.17 6.83
CA ALA A 30 -0.38 10.92 8.03
C ALA A 30 0.38 11.50 9.23
N PRO A 31 -0.30 12.11 10.22
CA PRO A 31 0.36 12.45 11.47
C PRO A 31 0.96 11.18 12.07
N ALA A 32 2.18 11.29 12.58
CA ALA A 32 2.76 10.23 13.40
C ALA A 32 1.81 9.99 14.58
N VAL A 33 1.33 8.76 14.72
CA VAL A 33 0.61 8.35 15.93
C VAL A 33 1.70 8.12 16.97
N ASP A 34 1.79 9.01 17.96
CA ASP A 34 2.85 9.05 18.99
C ASP A 34 2.83 7.85 19.96
N ASP A 35 1.85 6.93 19.84
CA ASP A 35 1.86 5.70 20.62
C ASP A 35 2.90 4.73 20.05
N GLU A 36 4.14 4.81 20.59
CA GLU A 36 5.20 3.83 20.36
C GLU A 36 4.75 2.39 20.69
N ARG A 37 3.68 2.24 21.50
CA ARG A 37 3.18 0.95 21.95
C ARG A 37 1.66 0.91 21.93
N VAL A 38 1.10 0.12 21.02
CA VAL A 38 -0.31 -0.29 21.06
C VAL A 38 -0.49 -1.37 22.12
N ASP A 39 -1.43 -1.17 23.03
CA ASP A 39 -1.87 -2.15 24.01
C ASP A 39 -3.40 -2.38 23.95
N LEU A 40 -3.94 -3.21 24.84
CA LEU A 40 -5.37 -3.55 24.83
C LEU A 40 -6.27 -2.38 25.29
N ASN A 41 -5.71 -1.35 25.93
CA ASN A 41 -6.39 -0.13 26.36
C ASN A 41 -6.27 0.99 25.31
N THR A 42 -5.46 0.85 24.28
CA THR A 42 -5.41 1.80 23.16
C THR A 42 -6.78 1.80 22.44
N PRO A 43 -7.48 2.94 22.39
CA PRO A 43 -8.73 3.03 21.63
C PRO A 43 -8.50 2.77 20.14
N THR A 44 -9.44 2.06 19.51
CA THR A 44 -9.41 1.81 18.07
C THR A 44 -10.74 2.18 17.44
N THR A 45 -10.68 2.62 16.19
CA THR A 45 -11.85 2.88 15.35
C THR A 45 -12.31 1.63 14.59
N ALA A 46 -11.51 0.56 14.60
CA ALA A 46 -11.89 -0.74 14.02
C ALA A 46 -13.00 -1.41 14.86
N GLY A 47 -13.85 -2.22 14.22
CA GLY A 47 -14.99 -2.88 14.87
C GLY A 47 -16.19 -1.94 15.06
N SER A 48 -16.53 -1.61 16.31
CA SER A 48 -17.75 -0.87 16.66
C SER A 48 -17.78 0.59 16.20
N ARG A 49 -16.64 1.18 15.83
CA ARG A 49 -16.49 2.60 15.46
C ARG A 49 -16.90 3.60 16.56
N LEU A 50 -17.00 3.15 17.80
CA LEU A 50 -17.35 3.96 18.98
C LEU A 50 -16.11 4.46 19.75
N ASN A 51 -14.92 4.36 19.15
CA ASN A 51 -13.64 4.68 19.79
C ASN A 51 -13.44 3.90 21.10
N LEU A 52 -13.71 2.60 21.05
CA LEU A 52 -13.57 1.69 22.18
C LEU A 52 -12.19 1.03 22.18
N THR A 53 -11.76 0.60 23.36
CA THR A 53 -10.56 -0.23 23.52
C THR A 53 -10.82 -1.68 23.10
N ALA A 54 -9.76 -2.48 22.94
CA ALA A 54 -9.90 -3.91 22.65
C ALA A 54 -10.65 -4.64 23.79
N LEU A 55 -10.44 -4.24 25.05
CA LEU A 55 -11.13 -4.81 26.21
C LEU A 55 -12.64 -4.50 26.27
N GLN A 56 -13.06 -3.40 25.67
CA GLN A 56 -14.46 -2.95 25.69
C GLN A 56 -15.24 -3.38 24.44
N THR A 57 -14.56 -3.73 23.36
CA THR A 57 -15.19 -4.09 22.09
C THR A 57 -15.77 -5.52 22.19
N PRO A 58 -17.08 -5.72 21.96
CA PRO A 58 -17.65 -7.07 21.93
C PRO A 58 -17.14 -7.84 20.70
N GLY A 59 -16.32 -8.86 20.94
CA GLY A 59 -15.77 -9.74 19.90
C GLY A 59 -14.24 -9.79 19.90
N SER A 60 -13.68 -10.66 19.07
CA SER A 60 -12.23 -10.77 18.89
C SER A 60 -11.73 -9.67 17.97
N VAL A 61 -10.75 -8.89 18.44
CA VAL A 61 -10.07 -7.85 17.65
C VAL A 61 -8.56 -7.98 17.79
N GLU A 62 -7.85 -7.63 16.72
CA GLU A 62 -6.39 -7.59 16.64
C GLU A 62 -5.95 -6.29 15.98
N SER A 63 -4.84 -5.71 16.42
CA SER A 63 -4.24 -4.51 15.84
C SER A 63 -2.77 -4.76 15.51
N GLN A 64 -2.35 -4.39 14.30
CA GLN A 64 -0.96 -4.45 13.85
C GLN A 64 -0.45 -3.04 13.59
N THR A 65 0.66 -2.66 14.24
CA THR A 65 1.26 -1.34 14.07
C THR A 65 2.05 -1.25 12.75
N GLY A 66 2.17 -0.03 12.22
CA GLY A 66 3.01 0.21 11.04
C GLY A 66 4.47 -0.21 11.26
N GLU A 67 5.00 -0.08 12.47
CA GLU A 67 6.37 -0.53 12.78
C GLU A 67 6.50 -2.04 12.63
N LYS A 68 5.56 -2.81 13.19
CA LYS A 68 5.58 -4.27 13.05
C LYS A 68 5.43 -4.74 11.61
N ILE A 69 4.61 -4.05 10.81
CA ILE A 69 4.44 -4.32 9.37
C ILE A 69 5.77 -4.11 8.63
N ARG A 70 6.49 -3.02 8.93
CA ARG A 70 7.80 -2.72 8.33
C ARG A 70 8.91 -3.67 8.79
N GLU A 71 9.00 -3.95 10.09
CA GLU A 71 9.97 -4.91 10.65
C GLU A 71 9.83 -6.30 10.02
N ARG A 72 8.60 -6.70 9.67
CA ARG A 72 8.30 -7.97 9.00
C ARG A 72 8.58 -7.96 7.50
N GLY A 73 8.79 -6.80 6.89
CA GLY A 73 9.03 -6.66 5.46
C GLY A 73 7.78 -6.85 4.59
N ASP A 74 6.61 -6.52 5.12
CA ASP A 74 5.34 -6.65 4.41
C ASP A 74 5.28 -5.64 3.25
N ALA A 75 5.22 -6.12 2.01
CA ALA A 75 5.22 -5.28 0.82
C ALA A 75 3.84 -4.67 0.54
N SER A 76 2.78 -5.26 1.10
CA SER A 76 1.39 -4.82 0.94
C SER A 76 0.57 -5.03 2.22
N VAL A 77 -0.58 -4.35 2.30
CA VAL A 77 -1.55 -4.56 3.38
C VAL A 77 -2.09 -5.98 3.37
N GLN A 78 -2.20 -6.59 2.18
CA GLN A 78 -2.64 -7.97 2.03
C GLN A 78 -1.65 -8.93 2.68
N ASP A 79 -0.34 -8.74 2.47
CA ASP A 79 0.70 -9.55 3.11
C ASP A 79 0.65 -9.47 4.63
N ALA A 80 0.43 -8.26 5.17
CA ALA A 80 0.27 -8.04 6.60
C ALA A 80 -0.98 -8.75 7.17
N ILE A 81 -2.09 -8.68 6.44
CA ILE A 81 -3.39 -9.27 6.84
C ILE A 81 -3.38 -10.80 6.73
N SER A 82 -2.68 -11.39 5.77
CA SER A 82 -2.55 -12.85 5.66
C SER A 82 -1.88 -13.52 6.87
N ARG A 83 -1.23 -12.73 7.74
CA ARG A 83 -0.65 -13.18 9.01
C ARG A 83 -1.52 -12.88 10.22
N ALA A 84 -2.67 -12.22 10.03
CA ALA A 84 -3.60 -11.92 11.11
C ALA A 84 -4.33 -13.18 11.57
N THR A 85 -4.73 -13.19 12.84
CA THR A 85 -5.40 -14.34 13.44
C THR A 85 -6.71 -14.64 12.69
N GLY A 86 -6.89 -15.89 12.26
CA GLY A 86 -8.12 -16.34 11.60
C GLY A 86 -8.28 -15.92 10.14
N ILE A 87 -7.23 -15.38 9.50
CA ILE A 87 -7.20 -15.07 8.07
C ILE A 87 -6.29 -16.06 7.32
N SER A 88 -6.61 -16.39 6.06
CA SER A 88 -5.84 -17.28 5.18
C SER A 88 -5.90 -16.84 3.73
#